data_AF-A0A412YZS2-F1
#
_entry.id   AF-A0A412YZS2-F1
#
_cell.length_a   1.000
_cell.length_b   1.000
_cell.length_c   1.000
_cell.angle_alpha   90.00
_cell.angle_beta   90.00
_cell.angle_gamma   90.00
#
_symmetry.space_group_name_H-M   'P 1'
#
loop_
_entity.id
_entity.type
_entity.pdbx_description
1 polymer ?
#
loop_
_entity_poly.entity_id
_entity_poly.type
_entity_poly.pdbx_seq_one_letter_code
_entity_poly.pdbx_strand_id
1 'polypeptide(L)'
;MLNKGKILWCVWAGILVLLFLMSSTDLIIKEKKIEVYPISVIIEGDNDDYYVNFKKGMDQAAVEFHGDVSFITLYASDDQDQQMDLVKREIRDGTRAVILAPVKPEEAVRGLEDMNPGCPVILLGQSPDEGGTLDTIGVDGRKIGRLLGEAAASQAPRDVPVYLFCRGLDYGDSAQVYEGVRTVLDERGYHYRLIERKNQDTYHQAIQETDSPGGGRITIIALDVQSLDQATRILEENTIYQGRVAGLYGAGSTTSLLRALDKGIVTGMTAYNQFDEGYLSVKQAVEAIQGTRQKQQTMLEAIYVDEDKLRDKTYEKMLYPIE
;
A
#
# COMPACT_ATOMS: atom_id res chain seq x y z
N MET A 1 -41.40 -38.71 62.64
CA MET A 1 -41.86 -37.81 61.56
C MET A 1 -40.66 -36.99 61.10
N LEU A 2 -40.00 -37.42 60.01
CA LEU A 2 -38.85 -36.69 59.46
C LEU A 2 -39.38 -35.34 58.94
N ASN A 3 -38.91 -34.23 59.53
CA ASN A 3 -39.40 -32.89 59.24
C ASN A 3 -39.27 -32.58 57.74
N LYS A 4 -40.38 -32.68 57.01
CA LYS A 4 -40.46 -32.42 55.56
C LYS A 4 -39.81 -31.09 55.15
N GLY A 5 -39.83 -30.08 56.02
CA GLY A 5 -39.15 -28.81 55.81
C GLY A 5 -37.62 -28.88 55.79
N LYS A 6 -36.97 -29.73 56.61
CA LYS A 6 -35.51 -29.87 56.62
C LYS A 6 -34.98 -30.53 55.34
N ILE A 7 -35.73 -31.50 54.80
CA ILE A 7 -35.41 -32.16 53.53
C ILE A 7 -35.51 -31.15 52.38
N LEU A 8 -36.55 -30.29 52.39
CA LEU A 8 -36.72 -29.25 51.38
C LEU A 8 -35.55 -28.25 51.40
N TRP A 9 -35.07 -27.85 52.57
CA TRP A 9 -33.89 -26.98 52.71
C TRP A 9 -32.59 -27.64 52.22
N CYS A 10 -32.39 -28.94 52.47
CA CYS A 10 -31.24 -29.68 51.94
C CYS A 10 -31.28 -29.79 50.41
N VAL A 11 -32.45 -29.99 49.82
CA VAL A 11 -32.61 -30.02 48.35
C VAL A 11 -32.32 -28.66 47.74
N TRP A 12 -32.81 -27.57 48.34
CA TRP A 12 -32.50 -26.22 47.88
C TRP A 12 -31.01 -25.88 47.98
N ALA A 13 -30.35 -26.28 49.08
CA ALA A 13 -28.91 -26.12 49.24
C ALA A 13 -28.15 -26.93 48.16
N GLY A 14 -28.58 -28.15 47.87
CA GLY A 14 -27.99 -28.97 46.80
C GLY A 14 -28.14 -28.34 45.42
N ILE A 15 -29.31 -27.76 45.10
CA ILE A 15 -29.55 -27.04 43.84
C ILE A 15 -28.68 -25.78 43.75
N LEU A 16 -28.53 -25.03 44.85
CA LEU A 16 -27.66 -23.85 44.90
C LEU A 16 -26.19 -24.21 44.68
N VAL A 17 -25.71 -25.30 45.28
CA VAL A 17 -24.34 -25.79 45.08
C VAL A 17 -24.14 -26.28 43.64
N LEU A 18 -25.14 -26.96 43.06
CA LEU A 18 -25.10 -27.40 41.66
C LEU A 18 -25.06 -26.20 40.70
N LEU A 19 -25.91 -25.19 40.91
CA LEU A 19 -25.92 -23.97 40.11
C LEU A 19 -24.62 -23.18 40.28
N PHE A 20 -24.07 -23.13 41.49
CA PHE A 20 -22.75 -22.52 41.74
C PHE A 20 -21.65 -23.27 40.99
N LEU A 21 -21.62 -24.61 41.03
CA LEU A 21 -20.65 -25.42 40.30
C LEU A 21 -20.81 -25.28 38.79
N MET A 22 -22.04 -25.28 38.27
CA MET A 22 -22.28 -25.09 36.83
C MET A 22 -21.97 -23.66 36.36
N SER A 23 -22.04 -22.66 37.26
CA SER A 23 -21.63 -21.28 36.99
C SER A 23 -20.11 -21.07 37.13
N SER A 24 -19.47 -21.75 38.09
CA SER A 24 -18.02 -21.63 38.34
C SER A 24 -17.17 -22.53 37.45
N THR A 25 -17.78 -23.51 36.81
CA THR A 25 -17.16 -24.28 35.73
C THR A 25 -17.67 -23.70 34.42
N ASP A 26 -16.83 -23.60 33.39
CA ASP A 26 -17.19 -23.13 32.04
C ASP A 26 -18.19 -24.07 31.31
N LEU A 27 -19.07 -24.76 32.05
CA LEU A 27 -20.09 -25.68 31.56
C LEU A 27 -21.33 -24.95 31.02
N ILE A 28 -21.69 -23.78 31.57
CA ILE A 28 -22.85 -22.99 31.12
C ILE A 28 -22.45 -21.90 30.11
N ILE A 29 -21.35 -21.20 30.33
CA ILE A 29 -20.88 -20.12 29.45
C ILE A 29 -19.46 -20.46 29.02
N LYS A 30 -19.31 -21.16 27.89
CA LYS A 30 -18.03 -21.14 27.16
C LYS A 30 -17.89 -19.74 26.57
N GLU A 31 -17.22 -18.83 27.27
CA GLU A 31 -16.66 -17.67 26.60
C GLU A 31 -15.75 -18.21 25.50
N LYS A 32 -16.16 -18.03 24.25
CA LYS A 32 -15.36 -18.40 23.10
C LYS A 32 -14.13 -17.50 23.17
N LYS A 33 -13.02 -18.00 23.73
CA LYS A 33 -11.76 -17.27 23.77
C LYS A 33 -11.47 -16.78 22.37
N ILE A 34 -11.54 -15.48 22.19
CA ILE A 34 -11.27 -14.84 20.92
C ILE A 34 -9.77 -15.01 20.70
N GLU A 35 -9.40 -15.83 19.72
CA GLU A 35 -8.02 -16.05 19.34
C GLU A 35 -7.52 -14.78 18.66
N VAL A 36 -6.43 -14.22 19.19
CA VAL A 36 -5.76 -13.03 18.64
C VAL A 36 -4.66 -13.48 17.69
N TYR A 37 -4.59 -12.84 16.53
CA TYR A 37 -3.65 -13.20 15.46
C TYR A 37 -2.55 -12.14 15.35
N PRO A 38 -1.33 -12.36 15.87
CA PRO A 38 -0.22 -11.45 15.66
C PRO A 38 0.16 -11.42 14.17
N ILE A 39 0.18 -10.23 13.58
CA ILE A 39 0.46 -9.99 12.17
C ILE A 39 1.48 -8.86 12.09
N SER A 40 2.57 -9.06 11.36
CA SER A 40 3.60 -8.03 11.17
C SER A 40 3.47 -7.45 9.77
N VAL A 41 3.34 -6.12 9.67
CA VAL A 41 3.34 -5.37 8.42
C VAL A 41 4.70 -4.69 8.29
N ILE A 42 5.46 -5.04 7.26
CA ILE A 42 6.81 -4.50 7.02
C ILE A 42 6.78 -3.75 5.69
N ILE A 43 7.12 -2.48 5.72
CA ILE A 43 7.14 -1.61 4.53
C ILE A 43 8.56 -1.30 4.04
N GLU A 44 8.67 -0.71 2.86
CA GLU A 44 9.93 -0.38 2.18
C GLU A 44 10.56 0.96 2.65
N GLY A 45 9.78 1.78 3.36
CA GLY A 45 10.19 3.12 3.81
C GLY A 45 10.72 3.15 5.25
N ASP A 46 11.49 4.19 5.56
CA ASP A 46 11.91 4.53 6.94
C ASP A 46 10.82 5.28 7.75
N ASN A 47 9.74 5.68 7.09
CA ASN A 47 8.56 6.32 7.66
C ASN A 47 7.29 5.76 7.01
N ASP A 48 6.13 6.10 7.56
CA ASP A 48 4.82 5.60 7.14
C ASP A 48 3.93 6.66 6.46
N ASP A 49 4.51 7.77 6.00
CA ASP A 49 3.78 8.94 5.46
C ASP A 49 2.90 8.57 4.25
N TYR A 50 3.33 7.60 3.43
CA TYR A 50 2.59 7.11 2.27
C TYR A 50 1.52 6.06 2.60
N TYR A 51 1.48 5.57 3.84
CA TYR A 51 0.64 4.46 4.28
C TYR A 51 -0.49 4.89 5.23
N VAL A 52 -0.74 6.19 5.40
CA VAL A 52 -1.79 6.71 6.31
C VAL A 52 -3.17 6.10 6.03
N ASN A 53 -3.61 6.08 4.76
CA ASN A 53 -4.91 5.52 4.38
C ASN A 53 -4.93 3.99 4.47
N PHE A 54 -3.81 3.35 4.13
CA PHE A 54 -3.63 1.90 4.31
C PHE A 54 -3.79 1.49 5.78
N LYS A 55 -3.14 2.21 6.70
CA LYS A 55 -3.21 1.95 8.15
C LYS A 55 -4.63 2.03 8.68
N LYS A 56 -5.43 2.99 8.22
CA LYS A 56 -6.85 3.08 8.60
C LYS A 56 -7.64 1.82 8.25
N GLY A 57 -7.47 1.30 7.03
CA GLY A 57 -8.12 0.06 6.59
C GLY A 57 -7.63 -1.15 7.37
N MET A 58 -6.32 -1.22 7.57
CA MET A 58 -5.65 -2.24 8.38
C MET A 58 -6.16 -2.25 9.82
N ASP A 59 -6.26 -1.10 10.49
CA ASP A 59 -6.73 -0.96 11.86
C ASP A 59 -8.20 -1.38 11.99
N GLN A 60 -9.05 -1.02 11.02
CA GLN A 60 -10.44 -1.47 10.99
C GLN A 60 -10.52 -3.01 10.88
N ALA A 61 -9.74 -3.61 9.96
CA ALA A 61 -9.69 -5.06 9.82
C ALA A 61 -9.09 -5.75 11.05
N ALA A 62 -8.09 -5.16 11.71
CA ALA A 62 -7.50 -5.69 12.94
C ALA A 62 -8.55 -5.83 14.05
N VAL A 63 -9.42 -4.83 14.21
CA VAL A 63 -10.54 -4.88 15.17
C VAL A 63 -11.56 -5.95 14.78
N GLU A 64 -11.95 -6.01 13.50
CA GLU A 64 -12.98 -6.93 13.00
C GLU A 64 -12.55 -8.40 13.05
N PHE A 65 -11.29 -8.68 12.71
CA PHE A 65 -10.74 -10.03 12.58
C PHE A 65 -9.85 -10.46 13.75
N HIS A 66 -9.79 -9.64 14.81
CA HIS A 66 -8.97 -9.88 16.01
C HIS A 66 -7.47 -10.06 15.69
N GLY A 67 -6.97 -9.26 14.74
CA GLY A 67 -5.55 -9.15 14.43
C GLY A 67 -4.85 -8.24 15.43
N ASP A 68 -3.68 -8.64 15.91
CA ASP A 68 -2.75 -7.78 16.63
C ASP A 68 -1.65 -7.36 15.65
N VAL A 69 -1.80 -6.16 15.07
CA VAL A 69 -1.01 -5.73 13.93
C VAL A 69 0.16 -4.86 14.38
N SER A 70 1.38 -5.29 14.07
CA SER A 70 2.60 -4.51 14.28
C SER A 70 3.06 -3.90 12.96
N PHE A 71 3.04 -2.58 12.85
CA PHE A 71 3.47 -1.84 11.66
C PHE A 71 4.94 -1.40 11.80
N ILE A 72 5.79 -1.83 10.87
CA ILE A 72 7.25 -1.79 10.99
C ILE A 72 7.85 -1.09 9.77
N THR A 73 8.66 -0.06 10.04
CA THR A 73 9.45 0.68 9.05
C THR A 73 10.90 0.21 9.06
N LEU A 74 11.63 0.56 8.00
CA LEU A 74 13.08 0.37 7.93
C LEU A 74 13.82 1.45 8.73
N TYR A 75 15.14 1.28 8.89
CA TYR A 75 16.02 2.28 9.50
C TYR A 75 16.54 3.25 8.44
N ALA A 76 16.78 2.72 7.24
CA ALA A 76 17.05 3.49 6.04
C ALA A 76 16.07 3.05 4.96
N SER A 77 15.50 4.02 4.24
CA SER A 77 14.65 3.73 3.09
C SER A 77 15.39 2.88 2.06
N ASP A 78 14.64 1.99 1.39
CA ASP A 78 15.13 1.20 0.26
C ASP A 78 16.24 0.17 0.59
N ASP A 79 16.38 -0.24 1.85
CA ASP A 79 17.34 -1.27 2.29
C ASP A 79 16.72 -2.68 2.25
N GLN A 80 16.97 -3.40 1.15
CA GLN A 80 16.45 -4.75 0.91
C GLN A 80 16.98 -5.80 1.91
N ASP A 81 18.26 -5.73 2.27
CA ASP A 81 18.87 -6.68 3.20
C ASP A 81 18.28 -6.49 4.60
N GLN A 82 18.18 -5.23 5.03
CA GLN A 82 17.52 -4.88 6.28
C GLN A 82 16.07 -5.38 6.30
N GLN A 83 15.30 -5.15 5.24
CA GLN A 83 13.91 -5.56 5.17
C GLN A 83 13.76 -7.07 5.39
N MET A 84 14.60 -7.88 4.75
CA MET A 84 14.56 -9.34 4.92
C MET A 84 14.98 -9.79 6.31
N ASP A 85 15.91 -9.08 6.96
CA ASP A 85 16.29 -9.37 8.35
C ASP A 85 15.19 -9.01 9.35
N LEU A 86 14.41 -7.95 9.09
CA LEU A 86 13.20 -7.65 9.86
C LEU A 86 12.14 -8.74 9.68
N VAL A 87 11.91 -9.22 8.46
CA VAL A 87 11.00 -10.35 8.20
C VAL A 87 11.39 -11.58 9.03
N LYS A 88 12.67 -11.99 8.99
CA LYS A 88 13.18 -13.12 9.79
C LYS A 88 12.96 -12.91 11.29
N ARG A 89 13.20 -11.70 11.77
CA ARG A 89 13.04 -11.34 13.19
C ARG A 89 11.59 -11.49 13.62
N GLU A 90 10.65 -10.91 12.88
CA GLU A 90 9.23 -10.94 13.23
C GLU A 90 8.65 -12.36 13.24
N ILE A 91 9.10 -13.20 12.29
CA ILE A 91 8.77 -14.63 12.28
C ILE A 91 9.27 -15.33 13.55
N ARG A 92 10.53 -15.09 13.93
CA ARG A 92 11.12 -15.66 15.15
C ARG A 92 10.42 -15.15 16.42
N ASP A 93 10.02 -13.88 16.41
CA ASP A 93 9.39 -13.21 17.55
C ASP A 93 7.89 -13.61 17.70
N GLY A 94 7.36 -14.42 16.77
CA GLY A 94 6.09 -15.14 16.92
C GLY A 94 4.94 -14.64 16.06
N THR A 95 5.22 -13.83 15.03
CA THR A 95 4.19 -13.39 14.09
C THR A 95 3.58 -14.58 13.34
N ARG A 96 2.26 -14.57 13.16
CA ARG A 96 1.53 -15.66 12.49
C ARG A 96 1.29 -15.41 11.01
N ALA A 97 1.46 -14.17 10.55
CA ALA A 97 1.53 -13.83 9.14
C ALA A 97 2.33 -12.55 8.94
N VAL A 98 2.93 -12.41 7.76
CA VAL A 98 3.65 -11.20 7.36
C VAL A 98 2.93 -10.56 6.17
N ILE A 99 2.68 -9.26 6.26
CA ILE A 99 2.30 -8.42 5.12
C ILE A 99 3.54 -7.62 4.75
N LEU A 100 4.01 -7.75 3.52
CA LEU A 100 5.28 -7.19 3.08
C LEU A 100 5.06 -6.27 1.89
N ALA A 101 5.40 -4.98 2.03
CA ALA A 101 5.60 -4.09 0.90
C ALA A 101 7.07 -4.18 0.47
N PRO A 102 7.39 -4.91 -0.61
CA PRO A 102 8.78 -5.21 -0.94
C PRO A 102 9.54 -3.97 -1.39
N VAL A 103 10.79 -3.80 -0.93
CA VAL A 103 11.71 -2.80 -1.50
C VAL A 103 11.94 -3.13 -2.97
N LYS A 104 12.44 -4.35 -3.24
CA LYS A 104 12.63 -4.89 -4.58
C LYS A 104 11.85 -6.21 -4.73
N PRO A 105 10.74 -6.22 -5.48
CA PRO A 105 9.85 -7.39 -5.56
C PRO A 105 10.57 -8.70 -5.91
N GLU A 106 11.44 -8.70 -6.93
CA GLU A 106 12.16 -9.91 -7.36
C GLU A 106 13.18 -10.43 -6.33
N GLU A 107 13.85 -9.54 -5.60
CA GLU A 107 14.80 -9.93 -4.55
C GLU A 107 14.06 -10.41 -3.29
N ALA A 108 12.95 -9.74 -2.95
CA ALA A 108 12.11 -10.12 -1.82
C ALA A 108 11.49 -11.51 -2.02
N VAL A 109 10.94 -11.81 -3.21
CA VAL A 109 10.39 -13.14 -3.51
C VAL A 109 11.46 -14.22 -3.36
N ARG A 110 12.64 -14.04 -3.97
CA ARG A 110 13.76 -14.99 -3.82
C ARG A 110 14.16 -15.19 -2.37
N GLY A 111 14.26 -14.10 -1.60
CA GLY A 111 14.59 -14.15 -0.18
C GLY A 111 13.54 -14.87 0.68
N LEU A 112 12.26 -14.75 0.33
CA LEU A 112 11.17 -15.47 0.98
C LEU A 112 11.18 -16.97 0.64
N GLU A 113 11.46 -17.32 -0.61
CA GLU A 113 11.60 -18.73 -1.05
C GLU A 113 12.77 -19.42 -0.35
N ASP A 114 13.94 -18.77 -0.30
CA ASP A 114 15.15 -19.31 0.33
C ASP A 114 14.97 -19.51 1.85
N MET A 115 14.27 -18.59 2.52
CA MET A 115 14.05 -18.64 3.96
C MET A 115 12.97 -19.66 4.36
N ASN A 116 11.96 -19.87 3.50
CA ASN A 116 10.76 -20.65 3.80
C ASN A 116 10.10 -20.23 5.15
N PRO A 117 9.40 -19.09 5.18
CA PRO A 117 9.01 -18.38 6.41
C PRO A 117 8.15 -19.18 7.41
N GLY A 118 7.56 -20.30 7.01
CA GLY A 118 6.77 -21.17 7.90
C GLY A 118 5.41 -20.59 8.31
N CYS A 119 5.14 -19.33 7.97
CA CYS A 119 3.86 -18.65 8.10
C CYS A 119 3.42 -18.04 6.75
N PRO A 120 2.13 -17.70 6.58
CA PRO A 120 1.65 -17.00 5.39
C PRO A 120 2.33 -15.64 5.22
N VAL A 121 2.71 -15.33 3.97
CA VAL A 121 3.21 -14.02 3.58
C VAL A 121 2.32 -13.46 2.46
N ILE A 122 1.86 -12.22 2.64
CA ILE A 122 1.10 -11.46 1.66
C ILE A 122 1.98 -10.34 1.14
N LEU A 123 2.23 -10.32 -0.16
CA LEU A 123 2.99 -9.26 -0.81
C LEU A 123 2.06 -8.13 -1.24
N LEU A 124 2.43 -6.89 -0.96
CA LEU A 124 1.80 -5.72 -1.56
C LEU A 124 2.42 -5.43 -2.93
N GLY A 125 1.60 -4.98 -3.89
CA GLY A 125 2.00 -4.77 -5.28
C GLY A 125 1.76 -5.99 -6.17
N GLN A 126 2.36 -5.99 -7.35
CA GLN A 126 2.22 -7.11 -8.30
C GLN A 126 3.22 -8.24 -8.01
N SER A 127 2.78 -9.48 -8.23
CA SER A 127 3.69 -10.62 -8.22
C SER A 127 4.65 -10.54 -9.41
N PRO A 128 5.97 -10.74 -9.19
CA PRO A 128 6.94 -10.85 -10.29
C PRO A 128 6.71 -12.09 -11.17
N ASP A 129 6.13 -13.15 -10.62
CA ASP A 129 5.97 -14.43 -11.31
C ASP A 129 4.56 -14.61 -11.89
N GLU A 130 4.48 -14.78 -13.22
CA GLU A 130 3.26 -15.14 -13.95
C GLU A 130 2.88 -16.61 -13.65
N GLY A 131 2.27 -16.82 -12.48
CA GLY A 131 1.88 -18.13 -11.96
C GLY A 131 1.70 -18.14 -10.43
N GLY A 132 2.23 -17.13 -9.75
CA GLY A 132 1.89 -16.67 -8.40
C GLY A 132 1.71 -17.76 -7.35
N THR A 133 2.81 -18.30 -6.82
CA THR A 133 2.78 -19.16 -5.61
C THR A 133 2.58 -18.34 -4.33
N LEU A 134 2.62 -17.01 -4.38
CA LEU A 134 2.47 -16.10 -3.25
C LEU A 134 1.15 -15.34 -3.33
N ASP A 135 0.60 -15.03 -2.16
CA ASP A 135 -0.59 -14.19 -2.05
C ASP A 135 -0.19 -12.74 -2.31
N THR A 136 -0.92 -12.04 -3.18
CA THR A 136 -0.62 -10.63 -3.47
C THR A 136 -1.86 -9.77 -3.42
N ILE A 137 -1.68 -8.52 -3.01
CA ILE A 137 -2.71 -7.48 -3.08
C ILE A 137 -2.04 -6.24 -3.67
N GLY A 138 -2.54 -5.77 -4.81
CA GLY A 138 -1.94 -4.61 -5.45
C GLY A 138 -2.75 -4.14 -6.64
N VAL A 139 -2.12 -3.34 -7.48
CA VAL A 139 -2.70 -2.70 -8.66
C VAL A 139 -1.95 -3.09 -9.92
N ASP A 140 -2.59 -3.00 -11.08
CA ASP A 140 -1.90 -3.26 -12.34
C ASP A 140 -1.00 -2.08 -12.71
N GLY A 141 0.31 -2.21 -12.48
CA GLY A 141 1.31 -1.19 -12.77
C GLY A 141 1.33 -0.79 -14.24
N ARG A 142 1.15 -1.75 -15.17
CA ARG A 142 1.06 -1.44 -16.61
C ARG A 142 -0.19 -0.63 -16.93
N LYS A 143 -1.33 -0.95 -16.28
CA LYS A 143 -2.56 -0.15 -16.41
C LYS A 143 -2.35 1.26 -15.88
N ILE A 144 -1.70 1.42 -14.71
CA ILE A 144 -1.33 2.74 -14.16
C ILE A 144 -0.49 3.52 -15.15
N GLY A 145 0.57 2.91 -15.68
CA GLY A 145 1.44 3.56 -16.65
C GLY A 145 0.71 4.00 -17.91
N ARG A 146 -0.20 3.16 -18.43
CA ARG A 146 -1.03 3.52 -19.58
C ARG A 146 -1.95 4.70 -19.28
N LEU A 147 -2.63 4.71 -18.13
CA LEU A 147 -3.48 5.84 -17.72
C LEU A 147 -2.70 7.15 -17.67
N LEU A 148 -1.50 7.13 -17.08
CA LEU A 148 -0.61 8.30 -16.99
C LEU A 148 -0.11 8.75 -18.37
N GLY A 149 0.33 7.81 -19.21
CA GLY A 149 0.78 8.11 -20.57
C GLY A 149 -0.34 8.67 -21.45
N GLU A 150 -1.55 8.12 -21.35
CA GLU A 150 -2.74 8.59 -22.08
C GLU A 150 -3.15 9.99 -21.63
N ALA A 151 -3.15 10.25 -20.32
CA ALA A 151 -3.43 11.56 -19.76
C ALA A 151 -2.40 12.59 -20.22
N ALA A 152 -1.11 12.31 -20.06
CA ALA A 152 -0.04 13.19 -20.51
C ALA A 152 -0.14 13.47 -22.01
N ALA A 153 -0.34 12.44 -22.85
CA ALA A 153 -0.43 12.61 -24.29
C ALA A 153 -1.73 13.27 -24.78
N SER A 154 -2.75 13.43 -23.92
CA SER A 154 -4.00 14.14 -24.24
C SER A 154 -3.91 15.65 -24.01
N GLN A 155 -3.02 16.08 -23.11
CA GLN A 155 -2.92 17.47 -22.67
C GLN A 155 -1.57 18.12 -23.03
N ALA A 156 -0.48 17.34 -23.09
CA ALA A 156 0.85 17.84 -23.38
C ALA A 156 1.09 18.04 -24.88
N PRO A 157 1.67 19.17 -25.31
CA PRO A 157 2.12 19.37 -26.68
C PRO A 157 3.11 18.29 -27.12
N ARG A 158 3.03 17.85 -28.38
CA ARG A 158 3.89 16.75 -28.90
C ARG A 158 5.38 17.10 -28.99
N ASP A 159 5.69 18.38 -29.12
CA ASP A 159 7.04 18.93 -29.19
C ASP A 159 7.69 19.12 -27.82
N VAL A 160 6.92 18.98 -26.74
CA VAL A 160 7.42 19.04 -25.36
C VAL A 160 7.94 17.65 -24.95
N PRO A 161 9.24 17.50 -24.63
CA PRO A 161 9.78 16.20 -24.21
C PRO A 161 9.23 15.78 -22.85
N VAL A 162 9.10 14.46 -22.67
CA VAL A 162 8.56 13.86 -21.45
C VAL A 162 9.69 13.29 -20.58
N TYR A 163 9.76 13.70 -19.33
CA TYR A 163 10.70 13.16 -18.35
C TYR A 163 9.98 12.17 -17.46
N LEU A 164 10.51 10.96 -17.38
CA LEU A 164 9.99 9.88 -16.54
C LEU A 164 10.85 9.81 -15.28
N PHE A 165 10.28 10.18 -14.13
CA PHE A 165 10.98 10.17 -12.85
C PHE A 165 10.63 8.92 -12.06
N CYS A 166 11.63 8.18 -11.58
CA CYS A 166 11.42 7.05 -10.69
C CYS A 166 12.60 6.84 -9.74
N ARG A 167 12.35 6.19 -8.59
CA ARG A 167 13.44 5.80 -7.66
C ARG A 167 14.47 4.91 -8.33
N GLY A 168 13.99 3.97 -9.14
CA GLY A 168 14.73 2.99 -9.93
C GLY A 168 13.73 1.94 -10.41
N LEU A 169 14.03 1.27 -11.52
CA LEU A 169 13.06 0.33 -12.12
C LEU A 169 12.89 -0.96 -11.30
N ASP A 170 13.84 -1.30 -10.45
CA ASP A 170 13.82 -2.46 -9.56
C ASP A 170 12.98 -2.26 -8.28
N TYR A 171 12.54 -1.03 -8.01
CA TYR A 171 11.77 -0.69 -6.81
C TYR A 171 10.26 -0.73 -7.05
N GLY A 172 9.53 -1.44 -6.19
CA GLY A 172 8.07 -1.58 -6.26
C GLY A 172 7.58 -1.93 -7.68
N ASP A 173 6.50 -1.29 -8.12
CA ASP A 173 5.91 -1.53 -9.45
C ASP A 173 6.49 -0.62 -10.56
N SER A 174 7.64 0.04 -10.33
CA SER A 174 8.17 1.09 -11.22
C SER A 174 8.44 0.59 -12.64
N ALA A 175 8.96 -0.64 -12.80
CA ALA A 175 9.17 -1.24 -14.11
C ALA A 175 7.85 -1.42 -14.89
N GLN A 176 6.81 -1.92 -14.25
CA GLN A 176 5.50 -2.15 -14.87
C GLN A 176 4.84 -0.83 -15.26
N VAL A 177 4.93 0.19 -14.40
CA VAL A 177 4.45 1.54 -14.71
C VAL A 177 5.24 2.14 -15.88
N TYR A 178 6.56 2.02 -15.88
CA TYR A 178 7.42 2.47 -16.99
C TYR A 178 6.98 1.84 -18.32
N GLU A 179 6.78 0.53 -18.35
CA GLU A 179 6.35 -0.21 -19.54
C GLU A 179 4.98 0.27 -20.06
N GLY A 180 4.04 0.54 -19.15
CA GLY A 180 2.74 1.09 -19.49
C GLY A 180 2.83 2.49 -20.10
N VAL A 181 3.63 3.38 -19.50
CA VAL A 181 3.84 4.76 -20.00
C VAL A 181 4.53 4.72 -21.37
N ARG A 182 5.63 3.97 -21.47
CA ARG A 182 6.44 3.80 -22.68
C ARG A 182 5.58 3.37 -23.86
N THR A 183 4.73 2.37 -23.67
CA THR A 183 3.83 1.86 -24.72
C THR A 183 3.01 2.98 -25.35
N VAL A 184 2.40 3.84 -24.53
CA VAL A 184 1.57 4.95 -25.02
C VAL A 184 2.39 6.05 -25.68
N LEU A 185 3.54 6.39 -25.11
CA LEU A 185 4.42 7.43 -25.65
C LEU A 185 5.03 7.01 -26.99
N ASP A 186 5.47 5.76 -27.12
CA ASP A 186 5.99 5.17 -28.36
C ASP A 186 4.92 5.17 -29.47
N GLU A 187 3.71 4.70 -29.16
CA GLU A 187 2.57 4.67 -30.11
C GLU A 187 2.20 6.07 -30.63
N ARG A 188 2.35 7.10 -29.78
CA ARG A 188 2.01 8.48 -30.12
C ARG A 188 3.19 9.30 -30.65
N GLY A 189 4.41 8.74 -30.64
CA GLY A 189 5.62 9.36 -31.15
C GLY A 189 6.17 10.49 -30.27
N TYR A 190 6.03 10.38 -28.94
CA TYR A 190 6.65 11.31 -28.00
C TYR A 190 8.12 10.96 -27.76
N HIS A 191 8.95 11.99 -27.62
CA HIS A 191 10.30 11.81 -27.08
C HIS A 191 10.27 11.82 -25.57
N TYR A 192 10.89 10.83 -24.94
CA TYR A 192 10.99 10.76 -23.48
C TYR A 192 12.37 10.33 -23.01
N ARG A 193 12.68 10.66 -21.75
CA ARG A 193 13.89 10.27 -21.04
C ARG A 193 13.56 9.73 -19.67
N LEU A 194 14.07 8.55 -19.35
CA LEU A 194 14.01 7.97 -18.00
C LEU A 194 15.11 8.57 -17.12
N ILE A 195 14.74 8.96 -15.90
CA ILE A 195 15.62 9.56 -14.91
C ILE A 195 15.40 8.83 -13.59
N GLU A 196 16.32 7.91 -13.31
CA GLU A 196 16.36 7.16 -12.05
C GLU A 196 17.06 7.97 -10.96
N ARG A 197 16.49 7.98 -9.75
CA ARG A 197 17.02 8.72 -8.59
C ARG A 197 18.38 8.18 -8.19
N LYS A 198 19.41 9.02 -8.24
CA LYS A 198 20.77 8.70 -7.75
C LYS A 198 21.06 9.35 -6.40
N ASN A 199 20.44 10.51 -6.15
CA ASN A 199 20.57 11.31 -4.96
C ASN A 199 19.37 12.27 -4.84
N GLN A 200 19.30 13.06 -3.77
CA GLN A 200 18.21 14.01 -3.53
C GLN A 200 18.13 15.14 -4.57
N ASP A 201 19.21 15.46 -5.26
CA ASP A 201 19.25 16.56 -6.24
C ASP A 201 18.92 16.11 -7.67
N THR A 202 18.77 14.81 -7.92
CA THR A 202 18.67 14.24 -9.29
C THR A 202 17.54 14.87 -10.10
N TYR A 203 16.33 14.97 -9.52
CA TYR A 203 15.18 15.57 -10.21
C TYR A 203 15.29 17.07 -10.34
N HIS A 204 15.88 17.74 -9.34
CA HIS A 204 16.13 19.17 -9.39
C HIS A 204 17.09 19.51 -10.53
N GLN A 205 18.20 18.77 -10.66
CA GLN A 205 19.15 18.91 -11.76
C GLN A 205 18.51 18.64 -13.12
N ALA A 206 17.67 17.61 -13.24
CA ALA A 206 16.96 17.31 -14.48
C ALA A 206 16.03 18.46 -14.91
N ILE A 207 15.33 19.10 -13.96
CA ILE A 207 14.50 20.27 -14.26
C ILE A 207 15.38 21.48 -14.62
N GLN A 208 16.50 21.69 -13.92
CA GLN A 208 17.44 22.78 -14.20
C GLN A 208 18.09 22.69 -15.59
N GLU A 209 18.29 21.50 -16.14
CA GLU A 209 18.81 21.32 -17.50
C GLU A 209 17.97 22.09 -18.54
N THR A 210 16.68 22.32 -18.26
CA THR A 210 15.76 23.09 -19.12
C THR A 210 16.10 24.59 -19.23
N ASP A 211 16.97 25.12 -18.38
CA ASP A 211 17.43 26.51 -18.44
C ASP A 211 18.61 26.73 -19.42
N SER A 212 19.17 25.67 -20.00
CA SER A 212 20.25 25.76 -20.97
C SER A 212 19.81 26.44 -22.27
N PRO A 213 20.70 27.09 -23.05
CA PRO A 213 20.35 27.64 -24.36
C PRO A 213 19.79 26.56 -25.30
N GLY A 214 18.53 26.72 -25.73
CA GLY A 214 17.78 25.70 -26.49
C GLY A 214 16.84 24.83 -25.63
N GLY A 215 16.85 25.02 -24.30
CA GLY A 215 15.91 24.41 -23.37
C GLY A 215 14.51 24.98 -23.48
N GLY A 216 13.52 24.13 -23.22
CA GLY A 216 12.09 24.43 -23.36
C GLY A 216 11.29 23.92 -22.17
N ARG A 217 9.96 23.88 -22.30
CA ARG A 217 9.12 23.22 -21.30
C ARG A 217 9.32 21.71 -21.35
N ILE A 218 9.05 21.02 -20.25
CA ILE A 218 9.05 19.55 -20.15
C ILE A 218 7.73 19.08 -19.56
N THR A 219 7.28 17.89 -19.91
CA THR A 219 6.21 17.19 -19.17
C THR A 219 6.86 16.18 -18.24
N ILE A 220 6.41 16.07 -17.00
CA ILE A 220 6.96 15.11 -16.04
C ILE A 220 5.90 14.04 -15.78
N ILE A 221 6.30 12.76 -15.85
CA ILE A 221 5.50 11.63 -15.37
C ILE A 221 6.33 10.91 -14.30
N ALA A 222 5.90 11.01 -13.04
CA ALA A 222 6.50 10.29 -11.93
C ALA A 222 5.88 8.90 -11.80
N LEU A 223 6.72 7.87 -11.85
CA LEU A 223 6.28 6.47 -11.93
C LEU A 223 5.92 5.87 -10.55
N ASP A 224 6.30 6.55 -9.47
CA ASP A 224 6.05 6.15 -8.09
C ASP A 224 5.73 7.36 -7.20
N VAL A 225 5.13 7.09 -6.04
CA VAL A 225 4.62 8.12 -5.11
C VAL A 225 5.72 9.01 -4.55
N GLN A 226 6.91 8.47 -4.27
CA GLN A 226 8.02 9.25 -3.73
C GLN A 226 8.58 10.20 -4.79
N SER A 227 8.68 9.72 -6.03
CA SER A 227 9.13 10.53 -7.16
C SER A 227 8.15 11.66 -7.47
N LEU A 228 6.84 11.41 -7.35
CA LEU A 228 5.82 12.43 -7.51
C LEU A 228 5.86 13.46 -6.39
N ASP A 229 5.99 13.03 -5.13
CA ASP A 229 6.09 13.93 -3.97
C ASP A 229 7.34 14.80 -4.05
N GLN A 230 8.50 14.23 -4.41
CA GLN A 230 9.73 14.99 -4.60
C GLN A 230 9.63 15.99 -5.75
N ALA A 231 9.08 15.60 -6.91
CA ALA A 231 8.84 16.52 -8.03
C ALA A 231 7.90 17.66 -7.62
N THR A 232 6.84 17.35 -6.88
CA THR A 232 5.87 18.34 -6.37
C THR A 232 6.55 19.35 -5.46
N ARG A 233 7.37 18.90 -4.50
CA ARG A 233 8.12 19.80 -3.59
C ARG A 233 9.04 20.76 -4.36
N ILE A 234 9.77 20.26 -5.36
CA ILE A 234 10.64 21.10 -6.20
C ILE A 234 9.83 22.21 -6.90
N LEU A 235 8.63 21.89 -7.40
CA LEU A 235 7.77 22.87 -8.04
C LEU A 235 7.09 23.83 -7.04
N GLU A 236 6.76 23.38 -5.83
CA GLU A 236 6.25 24.24 -4.76
C GLU A 236 7.30 25.26 -4.28
N GLU A 237 8.56 24.86 -4.20
CA GLU A 237 9.65 25.71 -3.72
C GLU A 237 10.10 26.76 -4.76
N ASN A 238 9.90 26.50 -6.05
CA ASN A 238 10.40 27.37 -7.12
C ASN A 238 9.37 27.61 -8.24
N THR A 239 8.76 28.80 -8.21
CA THR A 239 7.77 29.24 -9.22
C THR A 239 8.34 29.37 -10.63
N ILE A 240 9.66 29.54 -10.80
CA ILE A 240 10.29 29.54 -12.13
C ILE A 240 10.15 28.16 -12.76
N TYR A 241 10.37 27.09 -11.98
CA TYR A 241 10.23 25.72 -12.48
C TYR A 241 8.79 25.35 -12.81
N GLN A 242 7.78 25.92 -12.12
CA GLN A 242 6.38 25.74 -12.52
C GLN A 242 6.14 26.21 -13.95
N GLY A 243 6.76 27.31 -14.38
CA GLY A 243 6.69 27.79 -15.77
C GLY A 243 7.42 26.89 -16.79
N ARG A 244 8.35 26.06 -16.32
CA ARG A 244 9.10 25.08 -17.15
C ARG A 244 8.38 23.75 -17.29
N VAL A 245 7.46 23.43 -16.39
CA VAL A 245 6.70 22.17 -16.47
C VAL A 245 5.38 22.41 -17.20
N ALA A 246 5.16 21.65 -18.27
CA ALA A 246 3.93 21.65 -19.07
C ALA A 246 2.79 20.92 -18.36
N GLY A 247 3.13 19.85 -17.65
CA GLY A 247 2.24 19.12 -16.75
C GLY A 247 3.05 18.16 -15.90
N LEU A 248 2.59 17.95 -14.67
CA LEU A 248 3.14 16.97 -13.74
C LEU A 248 2.08 15.88 -13.52
N TYR A 249 2.40 14.65 -13.92
CA TYR A 249 1.56 13.48 -13.73
C TYR A 249 2.27 12.48 -12.85
N GLY A 250 1.54 11.62 -12.12
CA GLY A 250 2.20 10.47 -11.50
C GLY A 250 1.32 9.52 -10.71
N ALA A 251 1.93 8.46 -10.19
CA ALA A 251 1.25 7.47 -9.36
C ALA A 251 1.28 7.88 -7.88
N GLY A 252 0.12 7.99 -7.24
CA GLY A 252 0.03 8.29 -5.80
C GLY A 252 -1.21 9.09 -5.44
N SER A 253 -1.65 8.99 -4.19
CA SER A 253 -2.88 9.64 -3.70
C SER A 253 -2.79 10.06 -2.24
N THR A 254 -1.60 10.45 -1.76
CA THR A 254 -1.47 10.99 -0.40
C THR A 254 -2.19 12.32 -0.25
N THR A 255 -2.53 12.70 0.98
CA THR A 255 -3.16 13.99 1.26
C THR A 255 -2.32 15.19 0.78
N SER A 256 -0.98 15.10 0.81
CA SER A 256 -0.11 16.14 0.25
C SER A 256 -0.29 16.27 -1.26
N LEU A 257 -0.29 15.15 -1.97
CA LEU A 257 -0.44 15.09 -3.42
C LEU A 257 -1.84 15.53 -3.87
N LEU A 258 -2.90 15.12 -3.17
CA LEU A 258 -4.26 15.55 -3.46
C LEU A 258 -4.43 17.07 -3.30
N ARG A 259 -3.76 17.68 -2.29
CA ARG A 259 -3.70 19.14 -2.16
C ARG A 259 -2.91 19.80 -3.29
N ALA A 260 -1.81 19.20 -3.72
CA ALA A 260 -1.03 19.70 -4.85
C ALA A 260 -1.80 19.62 -6.18
N LEU A 261 -2.66 18.62 -6.33
CA LEU A 261 -3.61 18.51 -7.45
C LEU A 261 -4.66 19.63 -7.41
N ASP A 262 -5.29 19.90 -6.25
CA ASP A 262 -6.26 21.01 -6.11
C ASP A 262 -5.63 22.40 -6.32
N LYS A 263 -4.35 22.57 -5.96
CA LYS A 263 -3.58 23.79 -6.26
C LYS A 263 -3.13 23.91 -7.73
N GLY A 264 -3.31 22.87 -8.54
CA GLY A 264 -2.87 22.82 -9.94
C GLY A 264 -1.36 22.64 -10.15
N ILE A 265 -0.62 22.22 -9.12
CA ILE A 265 0.82 21.92 -9.22
C ILE A 265 1.02 20.53 -9.84
N VAL A 266 0.26 19.56 -9.36
CA VAL A 266 0.09 18.27 -10.04
C VAL A 266 -1.08 18.41 -11.01
N THR A 267 -0.90 18.00 -12.26
CA THR A 267 -1.91 18.11 -13.31
C THR A 267 -2.88 16.93 -13.28
N GLY A 268 -2.40 15.75 -12.89
CA GLY A 268 -3.23 14.58 -12.66
C GLY A 268 -2.45 13.41 -12.11
N MET A 269 -3.13 12.45 -11.51
CA MET A 269 -2.49 11.31 -10.87
C MET A 269 -3.34 10.06 -10.99
N THR A 270 -2.72 8.91 -10.81
CA THR A 270 -3.48 7.67 -10.59
C THR A 270 -3.63 7.41 -9.11
N ALA A 271 -4.85 7.04 -8.72
CA ALA A 271 -5.20 6.65 -7.37
C ALA A 271 -5.88 5.28 -7.38
N TYR A 272 -5.83 4.59 -6.25
CA TYR A 272 -6.58 3.38 -5.98
C TYR A 272 -6.98 3.37 -4.51
N ASN A 273 -7.86 2.46 -4.11
CA ASN A 273 -8.34 2.42 -2.74
C ASN A 273 -7.30 1.80 -1.78
N GLN A 274 -6.40 2.63 -1.25
CA GLN A 274 -5.41 2.21 -0.26
C GLN A 274 -6.04 1.74 1.06
N PHE A 275 -7.21 2.25 1.41
CA PHE A 275 -7.96 1.76 2.57
C PHE A 275 -8.37 0.31 2.37
N ASP A 276 -8.93 -0.03 1.20
CA ASP A 276 -9.28 -1.41 0.88
C ASP A 276 -8.04 -2.30 0.81
N GLU A 277 -6.91 -1.81 0.29
CA GLU A 277 -5.62 -2.53 0.31
C GLU A 277 -5.22 -2.94 1.74
N GLY A 278 -5.24 -1.98 2.66
CA GLY A 278 -4.95 -2.21 4.08
C GLY A 278 -5.93 -3.17 4.75
N TYR A 279 -7.23 -2.94 4.55
CA TYR A 279 -8.27 -3.80 5.11
C TYR A 279 -8.17 -5.24 4.60
N LEU A 280 -8.03 -5.40 3.28
CA LEU A 280 -7.92 -6.71 2.65
C LEU A 280 -6.64 -7.41 3.09
N SER A 281 -5.51 -6.72 3.26
CA SER A 281 -4.25 -7.34 3.68
C SER A 281 -4.38 -8.06 5.02
N VAL A 282 -4.99 -7.44 6.04
CA VAL A 282 -5.19 -8.04 7.35
C VAL A 282 -6.23 -9.16 7.30
N LYS A 283 -7.37 -8.91 6.64
CA LYS A 283 -8.40 -9.94 6.47
C LYS A 283 -7.82 -11.21 5.84
N GLN A 284 -7.10 -11.04 4.74
CA GLN A 284 -6.47 -12.12 3.99
C GLN A 284 -5.37 -12.81 4.81
N ALA A 285 -4.65 -12.09 5.66
CA ALA A 285 -3.66 -12.67 6.58
C ALA A 285 -4.35 -13.58 7.60
N VAL A 286 -5.44 -13.12 8.23
CA VAL A 286 -6.20 -13.93 9.20
C VAL A 286 -6.82 -15.17 8.54
N GLU A 287 -7.43 -15.02 7.37
CA GLU A 287 -7.99 -16.16 6.62
C GLU A 287 -6.90 -17.19 6.23
N ALA A 288 -5.70 -16.72 5.87
CA ALA A 288 -4.57 -17.61 5.58
C ALA A 288 -4.07 -18.33 6.83
N ILE A 289 -4.01 -17.66 7.99
CA ILE A 289 -3.67 -18.28 9.27
C ILE A 289 -4.66 -19.38 9.66
N GLN A 290 -5.95 -19.15 9.41
CA GLN A 290 -7.02 -20.10 9.72
C GLN A 290 -7.10 -21.27 8.71
N GLY A 291 -6.39 -21.18 7.58
CA GLY A 291 -6.45 -22.18 6.50
C GLY A 291 -7.80 -22.20 5.78
N THR A 292 -8.56 -21.09 5.81
CA THR A 292 -9.92 -21.00 5.25
C THR A 292 -9.94 -20.56 3.79
N ARG A 293 -8.80 -20.18 3.22
CA ARG A 293 -8.68 -19.76 1.81
C ARG A 293 -7.47 -20.38 1.11
N GLN A 294 -7.53 -20.38 -0.22
CA GLN A 294 -6.37 -20.64 -1.07
C GLN A 294 -5.63 -19.33 -1.38
N LYS A 295 -4.37 -19.46 -1.79
CA LYS A 295 -3.57 -18.32 -2.22
C LYS A 295 -4.20 -17.67 -3.44
N GLN A 296 -4.23 -16.35 -3.47
CA GLN A 296 -4.85 -15.59 -4.55
C GLN A 296 -4.07 -14.31 -4.87
N GLN A 297 -4.30 -13.78 -6.07
CA GLN A 297 -3.85 -12.46 -6.47
C GLN A 297 -5.06 -11.53 -6.47
N THR A 298 -5.05 -10.55 -5.57
CA THR A 298 -6.11 -9.54 -5.44
C THR A 298 -5.69 -8.29 -6.21
N MET A 299 -6.43 -7.97 -7.27
CA MET A 299 -6.18 -6.78 -8.08
C MET A 299 -7.17 -5.67 -7.72
N LEU A 300 -6.66 -4.54 -7.25
CA LEU A 300 -7.41 -3.33 -6.99
C LEU A 300 -7.56 -2.51 -8.27
N GLU A 301 -8.65 -1.76 -8.37
CA GLU A 301 -8.89 -0.89 -9.51
C GLU A 301 -8.16 0.44 -9.35
N ALA A 302 -7.22 0.70 -10.26
CA ALA A 302 -6.61 2.02 -10.42
C ALA A 302 -7.48 2.92 -11.31
N ILE A 303 -7.64 4.17 -10.89
CA ILE A 303 -8.33 5.23 -11.62
C ILE A 303 -7.40 6.41 -11.87
N TYR A 304 -7.67 7.17 -12.92
CA TYR A 304 -7.04 8.47 -13.16
C TYR A 304 -7.89 9.60 -12.56
N VAL A 305 -7.25 10.49 -11.80
CA VAL A 305 -7.83 11.62 -11.08
C VAL A 305 -7.16 12.92 -11.54
N ASP A 306 -7.98 13.88 -11.94
CA ASP A 306 -7.62 15.26 -12.27
C ASP A 306 -8.42 16.22 -11.35
N GLU A 307 -8.26 17.54 -11.53
CA GLU A 307 -8.95 18.55 -10.72
C GLU A 307 -10.48 18.37 -10.73
N ASP A 308 -11.06 18.01 -11.88
CA ASP A 308 -12.51 17.83 -12.03
C ASP A 308 -12.99 16.61 -11.24
N LYS A 309 -12.32 15.45 -11.39
CA LYS A 309 -12.67 14.23 -10.66
C LYS A 309 -12.37 14.32 -9.17
N LEU A 310 -11.39 15.12 -8.75
CA LEU A 310 -11.09 15.35 -7.34
C LEU A 310 -12.31 15.94 -6.59
N ARG A 311 -13.12 16.75 -7.28
CA ARG A 311 -14.33 17.39 -6.74
C ARG A 311 -15.59 16.52 -6.86
N ASP A 312 -15.49 15.36 -7.50
CA ASP A 312 -16.60 14.42 -7.62
C ASP A 312 -16.76 13.60 -6.33
N LYS A 313 -17.94 13.71 -5.71
CA LYS A 313 -18.32 13.02 -4.47
C LYS A 313 -18.22 11.49 -4.58
N THR A 314 -18.25 10.96 -5.79
CA THR A 314 -18.09 9.53 -6.07
C THR A 314 -16.73 9.02 -5.59
N TYR A 315 -15.67 9.83 -5.73
CA TYR A 315 -14.29 9.45 -5.38
C TYR A 315 -13.84 9.98 -4.01
N GLU A 316 -14.60 10.90 -3.42
CA GLU A 316 -14.26 11.53 -2.13
C GLU A 316 -13.97 10.50 -1.03
N LYS A 317 -14.80 9.46 -0.91
CA LYS A 317 -14.60 8.39 0.10
C LYS A 317 -13.34 7.56 -0.13
N MET A 318 -12.98 7.34 -1.39
CA MET A 318 -11.79 6.55 -1.76
C MET A 318 -10.51 7.34 -1.50
N LEU A 319 -10.53 8.65 -1.81
CA LEU A 319 -9.37 9.53 -1.67
C LEU A 319 -9.18 10.03 -0.23
N TYR A 320 -10.29 10.22 0.50
CA TYR A 320 -10.32 10.70 1.88
C TYR A 320 -11.14 9.75 2.75
N PRO A 321 -10.65 8.54 3.04
CA PRO A 321 -11.31 7.63 3.96
C PRO A 321 -11.39 8.29 5.35
N ILE A 322 -12.62 8.56 5.80
CA ILE A 322 -12.95 9.13 7.11
C ILE A 322 -12.96 7.98 8.14
N GLU A 323 -12.61 8.32 9.38
CA GLU A 323 -12.75 7.45 10.57
C GLU A 323 -14.22 7.15 10.92
#